data_AF-A0A851DUY8-F1
#
_entry.id   AF-A0A851DUY8-F1
#
_cell.length_a   1.000
_cell.length_b   1.000
_cell.length_c   1.000
_cell.angle_alpha   90.00
_cell.angle_beta   90.00
_cell.angle_gamma   90.00
#
_symmetry.space_group_name_H-M   'P 1'
#
loop_
_entity.id
_entity.type
_entity.pdbx_description
1 polymer ?
#
loop_
_entity_poly.entity_id
_entity_poly.type
_entity_poly.pdbx_seq_one_letter_code
_entity_poly.pdbx_strand_id
1 'polypeptide(L)'
;FAEAFEVVVQHSRNFTNSMFRTYYQSMGPRALKFVGELFTDISLYILGSDISVNDMVNEFFDGLFPLVYSHLINPGFPDPSVEMTECLRAARRDLKVFGNYPKMMMTQVSKSLQAARVFLQALNLGIEVINTTDHLKFSKDCGRALLKMWYCSHCQGLLLAKPCAGNCRVVMQGCLAGILEIQNLWKEYIGSLEGLTRGIHGIYDMEHVLLRLFSVVRDAIVHVQKNEGKLSTAISRLCGHTQQRQIRSANYPEDLFIDKKVLKVTHIEQEETLSSRRRELIAKLKSHSSFYSSLPEYICNHSSAVQNDTLCWNGQEVVER
;
A
#
# COMPACT_ATOMS: atom_id res chain seq x y z
N PHE A 1 -5.04 -4.79 -5.80
CA PHE A 1 -4.41 -3.78 -4.93
C PHE A 1 -2.92 -3.59 -5.23
N ALA A 2 -2.11 -4.66 -5.32
CA ALA A 2 -0.69 -4.55 -5.67
C ALA A 2 -0.44 -3.71 -6.94
N GLU A 3 -1.12 -4.03 -8.05
CA GLU A 3 -1.04 -3.25 -9.30
C GLU A 3 -1.44 -1.77 -9.10
N ALA A 4 -2.52 -1.52 -8.36
CA ALA A 4 -2.98 -0.15 -8.13
C ALA A 4 -2.00 0.67 -7.26
N PHE A 5 -1.27 0.02 -6.34
CA PHE A 5 -0.19 0.68 -5.60
C PHE A 5 0.99 1.04 -6.53
N GLU A 6 1.35 0.16 -7.46
CA GLU A 6 2.42 0.41 -8.43
C GLU A 6 2.07 1.59 -9.35
N VAL A 7 0.82 1.71 -9.79
CA VAL A 7 0.33 2.88 -10.55
C VAL A 7 0.51 4.17 -9.76
N VAL A 8 0.16 4.19 -8.47
CA VAL A 8 0.36 5.35 -7.59
C VAL A 8 1.84 5.71 -7.45
N VAL A 9 2.71 4.73 -7.27
CA VAL A 9 4.17 4.93 -7.19
C VAL A 9 4.67 5.57 -8.49
N GLN A 10 4.26 5.04 -9.64
CA GLN A 10 4.67 5.54 -10.95
C GLN A 10 4.15 6.96 -11.20
N HIS A 11 2.90 7.28 -10.85
CA HIS A 11 2.36 8.64 -10.91
C HIS A 11 3.14 9.60 -10.02
N SER A 12 3.45 9.20 -8.79
CA SER A 12 4.21 10.01 -7.82
C SER A 12 5.63 10.30 -8.31
N ARG A 13 6.29 9.30 -8.91
CA ARG A 13 7.58 9.46 -9.59
C ARG A 13 7.50 10.44 -10.74
N ASN A 14 6.48 10.33 -11.59
CA ASN A 14 6.29 11.22 -12.74
C ASN A 14 6.03 12.66 -12.30
N PHE A 15 5.20 12.89 -11.28
CA PHE A 15 4.98 14.23 -10.73
C PHE A 15 6.25 14.85 -10.16
N THR A 16 7.05 14.05 -9.43
CA THR A 16 8.32 14.52 -8.86
C THR A 16 9.33 14.86 -9.96
N ASN A 17 9.45 14.02 -10.99
CA ASN A 17 10.30 14.28 -12.15
C ASN A 17 9.85 15.52 -12.94
N SER A 18 8.54 15.69 -13.14
CA SER A 18 7.97 16.85 -13.80
C SER A 18 8.29 18.13 -13.02
N MET A 19 8.12 18.12 -11.69
CA MET A 19 8.47 19.24 -10.82
C MET A 19 9.93 19.67 -11.00
N PHE A 20 10.88 18.71 -11.02
CA PHE A 20 12.29 19.01 -11.27
C PHE A 20 12.54 19.57 -12.67
N ARG A 21 11.93 18.99 -13.71
CA ARG A 21 12.08 19.48 -15.09
C ARG A 21 11.50 20.87 -15.29
N THR A 22 10.42 21.22 -14.61
CA THR A 22 9.74 22.51 -14.79
C THR A 22 10.37 23.61 -13.96
N TYR A 23 10.59 23.39 -12.66
CA TYR A 23 11.02 24.43 -11.72
C TYR A 23 12.53 24.49 -11.50
N TYR A 24 13.24 23.42 -11.85
CA TYR A 24 14.66 23.25 -11.53
C TYR A 24 15.44 22.70 -12.72
N GLN A 25 15.23 23.31 -13.89
CA GLN A 25 15.71 22.84 -15.20
C GLN A 25 17.20 22.46 -15.22
N SER A 26 18.06 23.26 -14.59
CA SER A 26 19.52 23.04 -14.55
C SER A 26 19.93 21.77 -13.80
N MET A 27 19.13 21.35 -12.81
CA MET A 27 19.36 20.14 -12.04
C MET A 27 18.47 18.96 -12.43
N GLY A 28 17.39 19.21 -13.19
CA GLY A 28 16.38 18.20 -13.55
C GLY A 28 16.96 16.88 -14.05
N PRO A 29 17.78 16.86 -15.12
CA PRO A 29 18.31 15.62 -15.69
C PRO A 29 19.10 14.76 -14.69
N ARG A 30 19.87 15.38 -13.78
CA ARG A 30 20.63 14.68 -12.74
C ARG A 30 19.73 14.22 -11.59
N ALA A 31 18.73 15.02 -11.22
CA ALA A 31 17.78 14.69 -10.15
C ALA A 31 16.92 13.46 -10.46
N LEU A 32 16.64 13.20 -11.75
CA LEU A 32 15.85 12.05 -12.20
C LEU A 32 16.40 10.70 -11.72
N LYS A 33 17.73 10.57 -11.58
CA LYS A 33 18.37 9.36 -11.05
C LYS A 33 17.92 9.10 -9.61
N PHE A 34 18.09 10.08 -8.73
CA PHE A 34 17.74 9.96 -7.31
C PHE A 34 16.24 9.78 -7.08
N VAL A 35 15.41 10.46 -7.89
CA VAL A 35 13.96 10.25 -7.86
C VAL A 35 13.62 8.82 -8.30
N GLY A 36 14.28 8.30 -9.34
CA GLY A 36 14.12 6.92 -9.78
C GLY A 36 14.43 5.91 -8.66
N GLU A 37 15.63 6.02 -8.06
CA GLU A 37 16.09 5.16 -6.96
C GLU A 37 15.09 5.16 -5.80
N LEU A 38 14.70 6.34 -5.31
CA LEU A 38 13.73 6.47 -4.22
C LEU A 38 12.40 5.74 -4.50
N PHE A 39 11.82 5.93 -5.68
CA PHE A 39 10.53 5.30 -6.00
C PHE A 39 10.66 3.80 -6.32
N THR A 40 11.82 3.35 -6.82
CA THR A 40 12.12 1.92 -6.92
C THR A 40 12.18 1.27 -5.53
N ASP A 41 12.85 1.90 -4.56
CA ASP A 41 12.93 1.38 -3.20
C ASP A 41 11.57 1.36 -2.50
N ILE A 42 10.72 2.36 -2.77
CA ILE A 42 9.33 2.39 -2.30
C ILE A 42 8.55 1.19 -2.87
N SER A 43 8.63 0.92 -4.18
CA SER A 43 7.97 -0.26 -4.77
C SER A 43 8.50 -1.57 -4.16
N LEU A 44 9.82 -1.71 -4.03
CA LEU A 44 10.45 -2.90 -3.44
C LEU A 44 10.01 -3.11 -1.98
N TYR A 45 9.89 -2.04 -1.20
CA TYR A 45 9.40 -2.10 0.19
C TYR A 45 7.96 -2.63 0.26
N ILE A 46 7.06 -2.12 -0.60
CA ILE A 46 5.65 -2.54 -0.64
C ILE A 46 5.55 -4.03 -1.01
N LEU A 47 6.41 -4.49 -1.93
CA LEU A 47 6.48 -5.89 -2.37
C LEU A 47 7.13 -6.83 -1.35
N GLY A 48 7.64 -6.32 -0.23
CA GLY A 48 8.11 -7.13 0.88
C GLY A 48 9.61 -7.07 1.18
N SER A 49 10.39 -6.27 0.44
CA SER A 49 11.81 -6.09 0.72
C SER A 49 12.03 -5.44 2.09
N ASP A 50 13.12 -5.78 2.77
CA ASP A 50 13.48 -5.25 4.10
C ASP A 50 14.30 -3.95 4.00
N ILE A 51 13.83 -3.03 3.17
CA ILE A 51 14.50 -1.74 2.95
C ILE A 51 14.06 -0.77 4.04
N SER A 52 15.02 -0.11 4.67
CA SER A 52 14.73 0.92 5.67
C SER A 52 14.23 2.20 4.99
N VAL A 53 13.02 2.64 5.38
CA VAL A 53 12.45 3.91 4.90
C VAL A 53 13.31 5.12 5.29
N ASN A 54 14.03 5.02 6.41
CA ASN A 54 14.94 6.09 6.81
C ASN A 54 16.13 6.16 5.86
N ASP A 55 16.66 5.01 5.42
CA ASP A 55 17.84 4.96 4.57
C ASP A 55 17.51 5.40 3.15
N MET A 56 16.40 4.93 2.54
CA MET A 56 15.98 5.40 1.20
C MET A 56 15.78 6.93 1.15
N VAL A 57 15.21 7.53 2.21
CA VAL A 57 14.99 8.98 2.27
C VAL A 57 16.31 9.70 2.50
N ASN A 58 17.20 9.17 3.34
CA ASN A 58 18.52 9.75 3.55
C ASN A 58 19.36 9.70 2.27
N GLU A 59 19.41 8.57 1.58
CA GLU A 59 20.14 8.40 0.31
C GLU A 59 19.62 9.36 -0.76
N PHE A 60 18.30 9.53 -0.86
CA PHE A 60 17.70 10.53 -1.73
C PHE A 60 18.21 11.95 -1.42
N PHE A 61 18.18 12.39 -0.15
CA PHE A 61 18.63 13.73 0.21
C PHE A 61 20.16 13.90 0.19
N ASP A 62 20.92 12.83 0.42
CA ASP A 62 22.38 12.81 0.31
C ASP A 62 22.79 12.90 -1.18
N GLY A 63 22.04 12.29 -2.09
CA GLY A 63 22.21 12.46 -3.55
C GLY A 63 21.79 13.84 -4.04
N LEU A 64 20.69 14.38 -3.50
CA LEU A 64 20.12 15.66 -3.92
C LEU A 64 20.96 16.87 -3.48
N PHE A 65 21.59 16.83 -2.29
CA PHE A 65 22.23 18.02 -1.74
C PHE A 65 23.42 18.54 -2.57
N PRO A 66 24.39 17.72 -3.03
CA PRO A 66 25.47 18.22 -3.88
C PRO A 66 24.97 18.94 -5.14
N LEU A 67 23.88 18.44 -5.71
CA LEU A 67 23.23 19.04 -6.87
C LEU A 67 22.55 20.38 -6.53
N VAL A 68 21.86 20.45 -5.39
CA VAL A 68 21.29 21.71 -4.88
C VAL A 68 22.39 22.73 -4.58
N TYR A 69 23.51 22.29 -3.99
CA TYR A 69 24.64 23.16 -3.68
C TYR A 69 25.24 23.78 -4.94
N SER A 70 25.56 22.98 -5.96
CA SER A 70 26.22 23.46 -7.18
C SER A 70 25.34 24.42 -7.99
N HIS A 71 24.01 24.25 -7.97
CA HIS A 71 23.09 25.04 -8.78
C HIS A 71 22.44 26.21 -8.05
N LEU A 72 22.26 26.13 -6.72
CA LEU A 72 21.50 27.12 -5.95
C LEU A 72 22.29 27.82 -4.84
N ILE A 73 23.44 27.29 -4.40
CA ILE A 73 24.27 27.92 -3.36
C ILE A 73 25.59 28.44 -3.92
N ASN A 74 26.16 27.74 -4.88
CA ASN A 74 27.43 28.10 -5.51
C ASN A 74 27.34 28.10 -7.05
N PRO A 75 26.37 28.85 -7.64
CA PRO A 75 26.20 28.87 -9.08
C PRO A 75 27.42 29.46 -9.79
N GLY A 76 27.74 28.94 -10.97
CA GLY A 76 28.83 29.44 -11.83
C GLY A 76 30.22 28.90 -11.51
N PHE A 77 30.37 28.07 -10.46
CA PHE A 77 31.60 27.34 -10.17
C PHE A 77 31.59 25.94 -10.81
N PRO A 78 32.76 25.33 -11.04
CA PRO A 78 32.84 23.94 -11.52
C PRO A 78 32.06 22.99 -10.62
N ASP A 79 31.57 21.88 -11.20
CA ASP A 79 30.97 20.80 -10.41
C ASP A 79 31.95 20.36 -9.30
N PRO A 80 31.46 20.10 -8.08
CA PRO A 80 32.30 19.77 -6.94
C PRO A 80 33.14 18.52 -7.20
N SER A 81 34.38 18.51 -6.68
CA SER A 81 35.23 17.30 -6.69
C SER A 81 34.55 16.15 -5.95
N VAL A 82 35.06 14.93 -6.13
CA VAL A 82 34.56 13.75 -5.39
C VAL A 82 34.63 13.97 -3.88
N GLU A 83 35.78 14.47 -3.40
CA GLU A 83 36.02 14.79 -1.98
C GLU A 83 35.04 15.84 -1.45
N MET A 84 34.80 16.91 -2.22
CA MET A 84 33.82 17.94 -1.85
C MET A 84 32.39 17.38 -1.83
N THR A 85 32.06 16.51 -2.79
CA THR A 85 30.74 15.85 -2.87
C THR A 85 30.50 14.96 -1.64
N GLU A 86 31.50 14.20 -1.20
CA GLU A 86 31.43 13.40 0.02
C GLU A 86 31.30 14.25 1.27
N CYS A 87 32.06 15.36 1.36
CA CYS A 87 31.92 16.31 2.45
C CYS A 87 30.51 16.92 2.50
N LEU A 88 29.96 17.32 1.34
CA LEU A 88 28.59 17.85 1.25
C LEU A 88 27.58 16.82 1.78
N ARG A 89 27.69 15.54 1.39
CA ARG A 89 26.83 14.47 1.90
C ARG A 89 26.88 14.35 3.42
N ALA A 90 28.08 14.38 4.01
CA ALA A 90 28.25 14.36 5.45
C ALA A 90 27.66 15.61 6.13
N ALA A 91 28.02 16.80 5.62
CA ALA A 91 27.59 18.09 6.16
C ALA A 91 26.06 18.29 6.10
N ARG A 92 25.37 17.65 5.15
CA ARG A 92 23.92 17.72 4.99
C ARG A 92 23.19 17.41 6.30
N ARG A 93 23.64 16.39 7.03
CA ARG A 93 23.00 15.92 8.27
C ARG A 93 23.27 16.88 9.42
N ASP A 94 24.53 17.23 9.60
CA ASP A 94 25.01 18.07 10.72
C ASP A 94 24.44 19.48 10.66
N LEU A 95 24.38 20.05 9.45
CA LEU A 95 23.84 21.39 9.23
C LEU A 95 22.32 21.43 9.09
N LYS A 96 21.64 20.26 9.07
CA LYS A 96 20.20 20.15 8.78
C LYS A 96 19.80 20.99 7.57
N VAL A 97 20.53 20.82 6.46
CA VAL A 97 20.40 21.66 5.25
C VAL A 97 18.95 21.82 4.79
N PHE A 98 18.21 20.71 4.75
CA PHE A 98 16.81 20.67 4.34
C PHE A 98 15.83 20.86 5.51
N GLY A 99 16.24 21.44 6.64
CA GLY A 99 15.40 21.62 7.81
C GLY A 99 14.79 20.32 8.34
N ASN A 100 13.49 20.35 8.67
CA ASN A 100 12.75 19.19 9.17
C ASN A 100 12.12 18.32 8.06
N TYR A 101 12.26 18.71 6.78
CA TYR A 101 11.57 18.04 5.68
C TYR A 101 11.99 16.57 5.49
N PRO A 102 13.28 16.18 5.58
CA PRO A 102 13.67 14.77 5.50
C PRO A 102 13.02 13.92 6.60
N LYS A 103 13.02 14.39 7.85
CA LYS A 103 12.42 13.66 8.98
C LYS A 103 10.89 13.57 8.86
N MET A 104 10.25 14.64 8.36
CA MET A 104 8.82 14.64 8.06
C MET A 104 8.49 13.60 6.98
N MET A 105 9.26 13.56 5.89
CA MET A 105 9.13 12.59 4.81
C MET A 105 9.32 11.16 5.32
N MET A 106 10.38 10.89 6.09
CA MET A 106 10.60 9.57 6.73
C MET A 106 9.40 9.12 7.54
N THR A 107 8.84 10.01 8.38
CA THR A 107 7.71 9.67 9.25
C THR A 107 6.45 9.35 8.46
N GLN A 108 6.13 10.18 7.46
CA GLN A 108 4.92 10.02 6.65
C GLN A 108 5.01 8.78 5.76
N VAL A 109 6.13 8.62 5.04
CA VAL A 109 6.39 7.47 4.16
C VAL A 109 6.42 6.19 4.98
N SER A 110 7.13 6.15 6.11
CA SER A 110 7.27 4.94 6.93
C SER A 110 5.91 4.41 7.41
N LYS A 111 5.11 5.27 8.05
CA LYS A 111 3.78 4.88 8.55
C LYS A 111 2.85 4.46 7.42
N SER A 112 2.90 5.18 6.30
CA SER A 112 2.01 4.93 5.19
C SER A 112 2.33 3.64 4.44
N LEU A 113 3.62 3.41 4.14
CA LEU A 113 4.06 2.18 3.50
C LEU A 113 3.86 0.97 4.41
N GLN A 114 4.10 1.10 5.72
CA GLN A 114 3.83 0.03 6.68
C GLN A 114 2.35 -0.36 6.68
N ALA A 115 1.44 0.61 6.73
CA ALA A 115 0.01 0.32 6.71
C ALA A 115 -0.44 -0.36 5.41
N ALA A 116 0.10 0.07 4.26
CA ALA A 116 -0.17 -0.58 2.98
C ALA A 116 0.40 -2.00 2.88
N ARG A 117 1.60 -2.24 3.40
CA ARG A 117 2.23 -3.57 3.45
C ARG A 117 1.41 -4.53 4.31
N VAL A 118 1.04 -4.11 5.53
CA VAL A 118 0.18 -4.90 6.42
C VAL A 118 -1.19 -5.16 5.77
N PHE A 119 -1.76 -4.18 5.06
CA PHE A 119 -3.01 -4.35 4.33
C PHE A 119 -2.88 -5.42 3.24
N LEU A 120 -1.84 -5.37 2.41
CA LEU A 120 -1.59 -6.40 1.38
C LEU A 120 -1.38 -7.79 1.99
N GLN A 121 -0.61 -7.89 3.07
CA GLN A 121 -0.37 -9.14 3.78
C GLN A 121 -1.68 -9.72 4.33
N ALA A 122 -2.53 -8.87 4.93
CA ALA A 122 -3.84 -9.30 5.42
C ALA A 122 -4.71 -9.82 4.27
N LEU A 123 -4.73 -9.15 3.11
CA LEU A 123 -5.47 -9.65 1.94
C LEU A 123 -4.97 -11.00 1.46
N ASN A 124 -3.65 -11.20 1.38
CA ASN A 124 -3.07 -12.47 0.97
C ASN A 124 -3.42 -13.59 1.97
N LEU A 125 -3.40 -13.30 3.27
CA LEU A 125 -3.85 -14.23 4.30
C LEU A 125 -5.33 -14.60 4.11
N GLY A 126 -6.20 -13.62 3.83
CA GLY A 126 -7.61 -13.90 3.53
C GLY A 126 -7.81 -14.79 2.32
N ILE A 127 -7.02 -14.59 1.25
CA ILE A 127 -7.01 -15.44 0.05
C ILE A 127 -6.55 -16.87 0.40
N GLU A 128 -5.47 -16.99 1.17
CA GLU A 128 -4.93 -18.28 1.60
C GLU A 128 -5.93 -19.08 2.43
N VAL A 129 -6.63 -18.42 3.38
CA VAL A 129 -7.69 -19.04 4.18
C VAL A 129 -8.82 -19.55 3.27
N ILE A 130 -9.30 -18.74 2.34
CA ILE A 130 -10.36 -19.15 1.40
C ILE A 130 -9.91 -20.35 0.57
N ASN A 131 -8.74 -20.28 -0.07
CA ASN A 131 -8.20 -21.36 -0.90
C ASN A 131 -7.99 -22.65 -0.11
N THR A 132 -7.52 -22.55 1.13
CA THR A 132 -7.35 -23.72 2.02
C THR A 132 -8.69 -24.35 2.37
N THR A 133 -9.71 -23.52 2.64
CA THR A 133 -11.07 -24.01 2.92
C THR A 133 -11.80 -24.55 1.70
N ASP A 134 -11.39 -24.20 0.48
CA ASP A 134 -11.98 -24.76 -0.75
C ASP A 134 -11.57 -26.23 -0.98
N HIS A 135 -10.39 -26.63 -0.49
CA HIS A 135 -9.81 -27.97 -0.69
C HIS A 135 -10.07 -28.94 0.47
N LEU A 136 -11.16 -28.75 1.20
CA LEU A 136 -11.48 -29.58 2.36
C LEU A 136 -11.86 -31.01 1.99
N LYS A 137 -11.34 -31.94 2.77
CA LYS A 137 -11.63 -33.37 2.62
C LYS A 137 -12.68 -33.79 3.63
N PHE A 138 -13.79 -34.32 3.13
CA PHE A 138 -14.81 -34.91 3.99
C PHE A 138 -14.32 -36.21 4.63
N SER A 139 -14.70 -36.42 5.89
CA SER A 139 -14.42 -37.67 6.59
C SER A 139 -15.25 -38.82 6.03
N LYS A 140 -14.83 -40.06 6.31
CA LYS A 140 -15.62 -41.25 5.97
C LYS A 140 -17.00 -41.23 6.64
N ASP A 141 -17.09 -40.69 7.85
CA ASP A 141 -18.36 -40.49 8.58
C ASP A 141 -19.29 -39.52 7.87
N CYS A 142 -18.77 -38.38 7.41
CA CYS A 142 -19.53 -37.45 6.59
C CYS A 142 -20.03 -38.12 5.30
N GLY A 143 -19.16 -38.88 4.61
CA GLY A 143 -19.57 -39.64 3.42
C GLY A 143 -20.73 -40.61 3.69
N ARG A 144 -20.70 -41.33 4.82
CA ARG A 144 -21.81 -42.19 5.25
C ARG A 144 -23.09 -41.41 5.55
N ALA A 145 -22.97 -40.29 6.26
CA ALA A 145 -24.12 -39.45 6.60
C ALA A 145 -24.78 -38.84 5.36
N LEU A 146 -23.98 -38.36 4.40
CA LEU A 146 -24.46 -37.85 3.11
C LEU A 146 -25.15 -38.94 2.29
N LEU A 147 -24.57 -40.14 2.22
CA LEU A 147 -25.20 -41.27 1.51
C LEU A 147 -26.55 -41.64 2.13
N LYS A 148 -26.63 -41.69 3.47
CA LYS A 148 -27.86 -41.96 4.22
C LYS A 148 -28.93 -40.90 3.97
N MET A 149 -28.52 -39.65 3.88
CA MET A 149 -29.41 -38.54 3.62
C MET A 149 -29.94 -38.56 2.18
N TRP A 150 -29.08 -38.71 1.18
CA TRP A 150 -29.43 -38.52 -0.22
C TRP A 150 -29.98 -39.75 -0.95
N TYR A 151 -29.53 -40.95 -0.57
CA TYR A 151 -29.74 -42.15 -1.41
C TYR A 151 -30.33 -43.35 -0.69
N CYS A 152 -30.28 -43.41 0.65
CA CYS A 152 -30.82 -44.60 1.36
C CYS A 152 -32.33 -44.78 1.20
N SER A 153 -33.11 -43.71 0.97
CA SER A 153 -34.54 -43.83 0.65
C SER A 153 -34.76 -44.65 -0.63
N HIS A 154 -33.91 -44.47 -1.64
CA HIS A 154 -33.99 -45.21 -2.89
C HIS A 154 -33.73 -46.71 -2.68
N CYS A 155 -32.76 -47.04 -1.82
CA CYS A 155 -32.48 -48.44 -1.45
C CYS A 155 -33.66 -49.11 -0.71
N GLN A 156 -34.53 -48.31 -0.09
CA GLN A 156 -35.76 -48.78 0.56
C GLN A 156 -36.98 -48.73 -0.38
N GLY A 157 -36.79 -48.43 -1.68
CA GLY A 157 -37.87 -48.33 -2.66
C GLY A 157 -38.60 -46.98 -2.70
N LEU A 158 -38.16 -45.99 -1.94
CA LEU A 158 -38.76 -44.67 -1.83
C LEU A 158 -38.06 -43.65 -2.76
N LEU A 159 -38.20 -43.84 -4.08
CA LEU A 159 -37.47 -43.08 -5.11
C LEU A 159 -37.81 -41.58 -5.19
N LEU A 160 -38.97 -41.16 -4.64
CA LEU A 160 -39.40 -39.76 -4.65
C LEU A 160 -39.19 -39.06 -3.31
N ALA A 161 -38.75 -39.80 -2.27
CA ALA A 161 -38.57 -39.25 -0.94
C ALA A 161 -37.30 -38.39 -0.89
N LYS A 162 -37.50 -37.08 -0.78
CA LYS A 162 -36.44 -36.08 -0.68
C LYS A 162 -36.07 -35.81 0.78
N PRO A 163 -34.81 -35.42 1.09
CA PRO A 163 -34.39 -35.14 2.46
C PRO A 163 -35.14 -33.97 3.09
N CYS A 164 -35.45 -34.08 4.38
CA CYS A 164 -35.94 -32.94 5.17
C CYS A 164 -34.88 -31.84 5.26
N ALA A 165 -35.27 -30.56 5.13
CA ALA A 165 -34.34 -29.44 5.30
C ALA A 165 -33.65 -29.43 6.68
N GLY A 166 -34.37 -29.81 7.75
CA GLY A 166 -33.79 -29.94 9.10
C GLY A 166 -32.67 -30.98 9.16
N ASN A 167 -32.94 -32.18 8.65
CA ASN A 167 -31.95 -33.25 8.56
C ASN A 167 -30.75 -32.85 7.70
N CYS A 168 -31.00 -32.19 6.56
CA CYS A 168 -29.94 -31.65 5.71
C CYS A 168 -29.02 -30.70 6.47
N ARG A 169 -29.58 -29.75 7.21
CA ARG A 169 -28.76 -28.80 8.00
C ARG A 169 -27.91 -29.52 9.04
N VAL A 170 -28.45 -30.49 9.77
CA VAL A 170 -27.70 -31.24 10.79
C VAL A 170 -26.55 -32.05 10.16
N VAL A 171 -26.82 -32.77 9.07
CA VAL A 171 -25.79 -33.54 8.36
C VAL A 171 -24.71 -32.62 7.81
N MET A 172 -25.09 -31.52 7.16
CA MET A 172 -24.13 -30.56 6.59
C MET A 172 -23.32 -29.85 7.69
N GLN A 173 -23.93 -29.48 8.82
CA GLN A 173 -23.20 -28.93 9.97
C GLN A 173 -22.15 -29.91 10.52
N GLY A 174 -22.50 -31.19 10.65
CA GLY A 174 -21.54 -32.22 11.05
C GLY A 174 -20.40 -32.40 10.05
N CYS A 175 -20.72 -32.40 8.75
CA CYS A 175 -19.72 -32.49 7.67
C CYS A 175 -18.77 -31.29 7.60
N LEU A 176 -19.26 -30.09 7.94
CA LEU A 176 -18.52 -28.83 7.85
C LEU A 176 -18.01 -28.34 9.21
N ALA A 177 -18.08 -29.16 10.26
CA ALA A 177 -17.74 -28.78 11.63
C ALA A 177 -16.38 -28.10 11.76
N GLY A 178 -15.33 -28.65 11.11
CA GLY A 178 -13.99 -28.06 11.12
C GLY A 178 -13.90 -26.67 10.47
N ILE A 179 -14.77 -26.35 9.51
CA ILE A 179 -14.83 -25.00 8.91
C ILE A 179 -15.61 -24.04 9.80
N LEU A 180 -16.63 -24.55 10.49
CA LEU A 180 -17.45 -23.73 11.38
C LEU A 180 -16.60 -23.18 12.54
N GLU A 181 -15.52 -23.85 12.92
CA GLU A 181 -14.52 -23.31 13.87
C GLU A 181 -13.82 -22.05 13.34
N ILE A 182 -13.59 -21.95 12.02
CA ILE A 182 -12.94 -20.80 11.36
C ILE A 182 -13.86 -19.57 11.36
N GLN A 183 -15.18 -19.75 11.49
CA GLN A 183 -16.14 -18.66 11.35
C GLN A 183 -15.88 -17.47 12.30
N ASN A 184 -15.49 -17.74 13.55
CA ASN A 184 -15.20 -16.66 14.51
C ASN A 184 -13.93 -15.90 14.11
N LEU A 185 -12.88 -16.63 13.72
CA LEU A 185 -11.63 -16.06 13.23
C LEU A 185 -11.84 -15.25 11.94
N TRP A 186 -12.71 -15.71 11.04
CA TRP A 186 -13.06 -15.00 9.81
C TRP A 186 -13.73 -13.65 10.10
N LYS A 187 -14.67 -13.61 11.05
CA LYS A 187 -15.31 -12.35 11.49
C LYS A 187 -14.29 -11.39 12.10
N GLU A 188 -13.42 -11.91 12.96
CA GLU A 188 -12.39 -11.11 13.63
C GLU A 188 -11.35 -10.57 12.63
N TYR A 189 -10.98 -11.38 11.64
CA TYR A 189 -10.14 -10.97 10.51
C TYR A 189 -10.76 -9.82 9.72
N ILE A 190 -12.04 -9.93 9.32
CA ILE A 190 -12.75 -8.85 8.60
C ILE A 190 -12.82 -7.59 9.46
N GLY A 191 -13.12 -7.72 10.75
CA GLY A 191 -13.16 -6.60 11.69
C GLY A 191 -11.80 -5.91 11.86
N SER A 192 -10.73 -6.68 11.92
CA SER A 192 -9.35 -6.19 12.01
C SER A 192 -8.92 -5.48 10.73
N LEU A 193 -9.25 -6.06 9.57
CA LEU A 193 -8.99 -5.45 8.26
C LEU A 193 -9.76 -4.13 8.10
N GLU A 194 -11.02 -4.08 8.53
CA GLU A 194 -11.79 -2.83 8.57
C GLU A 194 -11.13 -1.80 9.49
N GLY A 195 -10.70 -2.20 10.69
CA GLY A 195 -9.94 -1.35 11.62
C GLY A 195 -8.69 -0.76 10.99
N LEU A 196 -7.89 -1.58 10.30
CA LEU A 196 -6.71 -1.15 9.56
C LEU A 196 -7.08 -0.12 8.49
N THR A 197 -8.10 -0.38 7.67
CA THR A 197 -8.49 0.55 6.60
C THR A 197 -9.01 1.89 7.11
N ARG A 198 -9.69 1.92 8.28
CA ARG A 198 -10.10 3.18 8.94
C ARG A 198 -8.89 4.00 9.42
N GLY A 199 -7.82 3.33 9.84
CA GLY A 199 -6.56 3.98 10.21
C GLY A 199 -5.79 4.56 9.02
N ILE A 200 -6.04 4.07 7.80
CA ILE A 200 -5.42 4.55 6.56
C ILE A 200 -6.23 5.73 6.01
N HIS A 201 -5.97 6.92 6.55
CA HIS A 201 -6.59 8.16 6.10
C HIS A 201 -5.62 9.35 6.17
N GLY A 202 -5.88 10.38 5.36
CA GLY A 202 -5.16 11.64 5.38
C GLY A 202 -3.65 11.45 5.26
N ILE A 203 -2.89 11.96 6.24
CA ILE A 203 -1.42 11.96 6.26
C ILE A 203 -0.74 10.58 6.31
N TYR A 204 -1.53 9.50 6.43
CA TYR A 204 -1.03 8.12 6.41
C TYR A 204 -1.57 7.30 5.24
N ASP A 205 -2.43 7.88 4.40
CA ASP A 205 -2.87 7.25 3.14
C ASP A 205 -1.73 7.28 2.12
N MET A 206 -1.33 6.12 1.61
CA MET A 206 -0.20 5.98 0.68
C MET A 206 -0.40 6.80 -0.58
N GLU A 207 -1.60 6.78 -1.16
CA GLU A 207 -1.92 7.56 -2.35
C GLU A 207 -1.64 9.04 -2.10
N HIS A 208 -2.10 9.52 -0.95
CA HIS A 208 -1.96 10.90 -0.56
C HIS A 208 -0.53 11.32 -0.23
N VAL A 209 0.20 10.47 0.50
CA VAL A 209 1.58 10.73 0.91
C VAL A 209 2.50 10.74 -0.32
N LEU A 210 2.41 9.70 -1.16
CA LEU A 210 3.28 9.56 -2.33
C LEU A 210 3.03 10.65 -3.37
N LEU A 211 1.75 10.94 -3.69
CA LEU A 211 1.40 11.99 -4.65
C LEU A 211 1.78 13.40 -4.18
N ARG A 212 2.10 13.59 -2.90
CA ARG A 212 2.59 14.86 -2.35
C ARG A 212 4.09 14.93 -2.18
N LEU A 213 4.85 13.85 -2.38
CA LEU A 213 6.29 13.89 -2.14
C LEU A 213 6.98 14.99 -2.95
N PHE A 214 6.52 15.28 -4.17
CA PHE A 214 7.05 16.37 -4.99
C PHE A 214 6.98 17.73 -4.25
N SER A 215 5.91 18.00 -3.50
CA SER A 215 5.75 19.28 -2.80
C SER A 215 6.62 19.34 -1.56
N VAL A 216 6.75 18.23 -0.83
CA VAL A 216 7.69 18.11 0.31
C VAL A 216 9.13 18.34 -0.14
N VAL A 217 9.54 17.74 -1.26
CA VAL A 217 10.88 17.91 -1.84
C VAL A 217 11.10 19.35 -2.30
N ARG A 218 10.12 19.95 -3.00
CA ARG A 218 10.19 21.36 -3.41
C ARG A 218 10.33 22.29 -2.21
N ASP A 219 9.52 22.10 -1.18
CA ASP A 219 9.55 22.94 0.01
C ASP A 219 10.87 22.79 0.79
N ALA A 220 11.47 21.59 0.78
CA ALA A 220 12.82 21.36 1.28
C ALA A 220 13.88 22.16 0.50
N ILE A 221 13.80 22.19 -0.83
CA ILE A 221 14.72 22.98 -1.67
C ILE A 221 14.53 24.49 -1.41
N VAL A 222 13.27 24.96 -1.31
CA VAL A 222 12.96 26.36 -0.97
C VAL A 222 13.52 26.73 0.41
N HIS A 223 13.52 25.79 1.37
CA HIS A 223 14.15 26.01 2.67
C HIS A 223 15.67 26.26 2.54
N VAL A 224 16.34 25.52 1.67
CA VAL A 224 17.77 25.73 1.39
C VAL A 224 18.02 27.12 0.80
N GLN A 225 17.25 27.51 -0.22
CA GLN A 225 17.37 28.83 -0.86
C GLN A 225 17.20 29.98 0.14
N LYS A 226 16.24 29.86 1.08
CA LYS A 226 16.03 30.87 2.13
C LYS A 226 17.21 30.99 3.12
N ASN A 227 18.05 29.96 3.23
CA ASN A 227 19.17 29.91 4.17
C ASN A 227 20.54 29.90 3.47
N GLU A 228 20.58 30.20 2.18
CA GLU A 228 21.76 30.09 1.31
C GLU A 228 23.02 30.73 1.91
N GLY A 229 22.96 32.00 2.32
CA GLY A 229 24.15 32.70 2.85
C GLY A 229 24.73 32.08 4.12
N LYS A 230 23.86 31.60 5.03
CA LYS A 230 24.30 30.89 6.25
C LYS A 230 24.91 29.54 5.91
N LEU A 231 24.30 28.81 4.98
CA LEU A 231 24.75 27.50 4.55
C LEU A 231 26.08 27.61 3.80
N SER A 232 26.22 28.54 2.86
CA SER A 232 27.46 28.78 2.11
C SER A 232 28.65 29.04 3.04
N THR A 233 28.46 29.87 4.06
CA THR A 233 29.50 30.14 5.07
C THR A 233 29.85 28.90 5.89
N ALA A 234 28.83 28.16 6.36
CA ALA A 234 29.03 26.96 7.17
C ALA A 234 29.71 25.82 6.39
N ILE A 235 29.31 25.64 5.12
CA ILE A 235 29.87 24.64 4.20
C ILE A 235 31.31 25.01 3.84
N SER A 236 31.58 26.28 3.55
CA SER A 236 32.96 26.74 3.28
C SER A 236 33.87 26.49 4.48
N ARG A 237 33.36 26.60 5.71
CA ARG A 237 34.13 26.28 6.92
C ARG A 237 34.34 24.77 7.11
N LEU A 238 33.33 23.96 6.83
CA LEU A 238 33.38 22.50 7.06
C LEU A 238 34.12 21.76 5.95
N CYS A 239 33.91 22.15 4.70
CA CYS A 239 34.40 21.48 3.51
C CYS A 239 35.48 22.27 2.76
N GLY A 240 35.76 23.52 3.13
CA GLY A 240 36.71 24.39 2.41
C GLY A 240 38.19 24.11 2.64
N HIS A 241 38.56 22.99 3.26
CA HIS A 241 39.95 22.53 3.30
C HIS A 241 40.35 21.80 2.00
N THR A 242 40.11 22.42 0.85
CA THR A 242 40.85 22.20 -0.39
C THR A 242 40.59 23.33 -1.38
N GLN A 243 41.65 24.04 -1.75
CA GLN A 243 41.76 25.01 -2.85
C GLN A 243 41.19 26.42 -2.66
N GLN A 244 41.93 27.21 -1.89
CA GLN A 244 42.08 28.63 -2.11
C GLN A 244 42.87 28.85 -3.44
N ARG A 245 42.21 28.69 -4.59
CA ARG A 245 42.69 29.25 -5.85
C ARG A 245 41.76 30.38 -6.25
N GLN A 246 42.26 31.60 -6.01
CA GLN A 246 41.69 32.84 -6.51
C GLN A 246 41.50 32.74 -8.03
N ILE A 247 40.26 32.69 -8.48
CA ILE A 247 39.90 33.06 -9.84
C ILE A 247 38.99 34.28 -9.70
N ARG A 248 39.55 35.46 -10.01
CA ARG A 248 38.76 36.66 -10.26
C ARG A 248 37.98 36.43 -11.54
N SER A 249 36.65 36.48 -11.47
CA SER A 249 35.80 36.57 -12.66
C SER A 249 34.80 37.72 -12.53
N ALA A 250 34.62 38.37 -13.67
CA ALA A 250 33.90 39.62 -13.87
C ALA A 250 32.38 39.46 -13.73
N ASN A 251 31.74 40.53 -13.26
CA ASN A 251 30.29 40.66 -13.17
C ASN A 251 29.63 40.58 -14.56
N TYR A 252 28.59 39.76 -14.68
CA TYR A 252 27.53 39.92 -15.67
C TYR A 252 26.20 39.91 -14.91
N PRO A 253 25.27 40.86 -15.13
CA PRO A 253 23.96 40.83 -14.51
C PRO A 253 23.01 39.97 -15.35
N GLU A 254 22.35 39.00 -14.72
CA GLU A 254 21.20 38.30 -15.28
C GLU A 254 19.97 38.53 -14.39
N ASP A 255 18.93 39.07 -15.01
CA ASP A 255 17.61 39.31 -14.42
C ASP A 255 16.88 37.97 -14.20
N LEU A 256 16.52 37.68 -12.94
CA LEU A 256 15.60 36.60 -12.59
C LEU A 256 14.27 37.20 -12.13
N PHE A 257 13.29 37.23 -13.04
CA PHE A 257 11.88 37.41 -12.70
C PHE A 257 11.32 36.07 -12.20
N ILE A 258 10.94 36.01 -10.92
CA ILE A 258 10.16 34.90 -10.34
C ILE A 258 8.67 35.23 -10.49
N ASP A 259 8.00 34.62 -11.47
CA ASP A 259 6.53 34.61 -11.53
C ASP A 259 5.98 33.53 -10.58
N LYS A 260 5.24 33.95 -9.56
CA LYS A 260 4.52 33.07 -8.63
C LYS A 260 3.30 32.49 -9.33
N LYS A 261 3.47 31.37 -10.03
CA LYS A 261 2.33 30.51 -10.41
C LYS A 261 2.21 29.33 -9.46
N VAL A 262 1.25 29.46 -8.55
CA VAL A 262 0.68 28.35 -7.78
C VAL A 262 0.01 27.41 -8.78
N LEU A 263 0.52 26.19 -8.90
CA LEU A 263 -0.16 25.10 -9.59
C LEU A 263 -1.51 24.86 -8.90
N LYS A 264 -2.61 25.14 -9.61
CA LYS A 264 -3.90 24.50 -9.35
C LYS A 264 -3.73 23.04 -9.74
N VAL A 265 -4.05 22.14 -8.82
CA VAL A 265 -4.24 20.71 -9.08
C VAL A 265 -5.32 20.62 -10.15
N THR A 266 -4.94 20.35 -11.39
CA THR A 266 -5.88 19.96 -12.44
C THR A 266 -6.50 18.64 -12.00
N HIS A 267 -7.83 18.64 -11.96
CA HIS A 267 -8.70 17.49 -11.71
C HIS A 267 -8.06 16.21 -12.26
N ILE A 268 -7.72 15.30 -11.35
CA ILE A 268 -7.50 13.90 -11.71
C ILE A 268 -8.84 13.45 -12.30
N GLU A 269 -8.83 13.10 -13.59
CA GLU A 269 -9.91 12.36 -14.22
C GLU A 269 -10.30 11.20 -13.32
N GLN A 270 -11.57 10.84 -13.34
CA GLN A 270 -12.27 10.00 -12.37
C GLN A 270 -11.79 8.53 -12.37
N GLU A 271 -10.49 8.30 -12.17
CA GLU A 271 -9.91 7.02 -11.79
C GLU A 271 -10.29 6.73 -10.34
N GLU A 272 -10.71 5.50 -10.08
CA GLU A 272 -11.02 5.06 -8.73
C GLU A 272 -9.79 5.16 -7.82
N THR A 273 -9.84 6.07 -6.85
CA THR A 273 -8.83 6.17 -5.79
C THR A 273 -8.63 4.85 -5.06
N LEU A 274 -7.45 4.64 -4.47
CA LEU A 274 -7.21 3.50 -3.59
C LEU A 274 -8.18 3.51 -2.41
N SER A 275 -8.56 4.69 -1.94
CA SER A 275 -9.53 4.87 -0.85
C SER A 275 -10.94 4.37 -1.21
N SER A 276 -11.45 4.64 -2.41
CA SER A 276 -12.75 4.10 -2.86
C SER A 276 -12.70 2.57 -2.98
N ARG A 277 -11.62 2.03 -3.57
CA ARG A 277 -11.43 0.57 -3.69
C ARG A 277 -11.36 -0.13 -2.33
N ARG A 278 -10.64 0.44 -1.36
CA ARG A 278 -10.60 -0.11 0.01
C ARG A 278 -11.99 -0.14 0.63
N ARG A 279 -12.77 0.94 0.52
CA ARG A 279 -14.14 1.01 1.07
C ARG A 279 -15.07 -0.02 0.44
N GLU A 280 -15.03 -0.16 -0.88
CA GLU A 280 -15.83 -1.15 -1.59
C GLU A 280 -15.46 -2.58 -1.19
N LEU A 281 -14.17 -2.90 -1.11
CA LEU A 281 -13.70 -4.21 -0.66
C LEU A 281 -14.25 -4.53 0.74
N ILE A 282 -14.10 -3.60 1.68
CA ILE A 282 -14.58 -3.80 3.05
C ILE A 282 -16.09 -4.01 3.07
N ALA A 283 -16.87 -3.25 2.29
CA ALA A 283 -18.30 -3.45 2.19
C ALA A 283 -18.65 -4.86 1.68
N LYS A 284 -17.97 -5.33 0.64
CA LYS A 284 -18.13 -6.69 0.09
C LYS A 284 -17.71 -7.78 1.09
N LEU A 285 -16.61 -7.60 1.82
CA LEU A 285 -16.19 -8.56 2.83
C LEU A 285 -17.18 -8.65 4.00
N LYS A 286 -17.71 -7.50 4.45
CA LYS A 286 -18.70 -7.46 5.54
C LYS A 286 -19.99 -8.19 5.18
N SER A 287 -20.45 -8.10 3.93
CA SER A 287 -21.63 -8.86 3.48
C SER A 287 -21.41 -10.38 3.49
N HIS A 288 -20.14 -10.83 3.50
CA HIS A 288 -19.74 -12.24 3.58
C HIS A 288 -19.14 -12.60 4.95
N SER A 289 -19.40 -11.80 5.99
CA SER A 289 -18.85 -12.05 7.33
C SER A 289 -19.35 -13.35 7.96
N SER A 290 -20.53 -13.84 7.58
CA SER A 290 -21.11 -15.10 8.04
C SER A 290 -20.91 -16.27 7.06
N PHE A 291 -20.04 -16.13 6.06
CA PHE A 291 -19.89 -17.07 4.95
C PHE A 291 -19.84 -18.54 5.41
N TYR A 292 -18.88 -18.89 6.27
CA TYR A 292 -18.68 -20.27 6.72
C TYR A 292 -19.87 -20.82 7.52
N SER A 293 -20.46 -20.02 8.41
CA SER A 293 -21.67 -20.42 9.16
C SER A 293 -22.90 -20.59 8.27
N SER A 294 -22.98 -19.88 7.15
CA SER A 294 -24.13 -19.97 6.23
C SER A 294 -24.04 -21.13 5.25
N LEU A 295 -22.89 -21.78 5.09
CA LEU A 295 -22.69 -22.85 4.11
C LEU A 295 -23.68 -24.02 4.27
N PRO A 296 -23.94 -24.57 5.47
CA PRO A 296 -24.89 -25.67 5.62
C PRO A 296 -26.29 -25.31 5.11
N GLU A 297 -26.77 -24.12 5.45
CA GLU A 297 -28.09 -23.64 5.03
C GLU A 297 -28.11 -23.32 3.53
N TYR A 298 -27.08 -22.66 3.02
CA TYR A 298 -26.95 -22.33 1.60
C TYR A 298 -27.00 -23.59 0.73
N ILE A 299 -26.23 -24.63 1.08
CA ILE A 299 -26.19 -25.91 0.36
C ILE A 299 -27.57 -26.58 0.41
N CYS A 300 -28.18 -26.67 1.60
CA CYS A 300 -29.49 -27.31 1.73
C CYS A 300 -30.59 -26.57 0.97
N ASN A 301 -30.55 -25.24 0.90
CA ASN A 301 -31.52 -24.43 0.16
C ASN A 301 -31.36 -24.53 -1.37
N HIS A 302 -30.15 -24.79 -1.87
CA HIS A 302 -29.87 -24.96 -3.31
C HIS A 302 -29.81 -26.43 -3.74
N SER A 303 -30.08 -27.36 -2.82
CA SER A 303 -30.13 -28.80 -3.08
C SER A 303 -31.58 -29.26 -3.30
N SER A 304 -31.77 -30.53 -3.68
CA SER A 304 -33.11 -31.13 -3.80
C SER A 304 -33.79 -31.41 -2.45
N ALA A 305 -33.29 -30.85 -1.33
CA ALA A 305 -33.92 -30.98 -0.03
C ALA A 305 -35.26 -30.24 0.00
N VAL A 306 -36.25 -30.86 0.64
CA VAL A 306 -37.60 -30.32 0.73
C VAL A 306 -37.62 -29.13 1.67
N GLN A 307 -37.98 -27.96 1.14
CA GLN A 307 -38.22 -26.75 1.93
C GLN A 307 -39.67 -26.63 2.41
N ASN A 308 -40.65 -27.18 1.67
CA ASN A 308 -42.09 -26.89 1.84
C ASN A 308 -43.08 -28.08 1.69
N ASP A 309 -42.65 -29.30 1.31
CA ASP A 309 -43.59 -30.44 1.27
C ASP A 309 -43.91 -30.95 2.68
N THR A 310 -45.12 -31.49 2.84
CA THR A 310 -45.63 -32.01 4.13
C THR A 310 -44.92 -33.27 4.60
N LEU A 311 -44.32 -34.04 3.69
CA LEU A 311 -43.64 -35.32 3.96
C LEU A 311 -42.20 -35.28 3.44
N CYS A 312 -41.23 -35.67 4.27
CA CYS A 312 -39.82 -35.68 3.91
C CYS A 312 -39.02 -36.81 4.58
N TRP A 313 -37.85 -37.13 4.02
CA TRP A 313 -36.95 -38.17 4.51
C TRP A 313 -36.02 -37.66 5.61
N ASN A 314 -36.10 -38.25 6.80
CA ASN A 314 -35.25 -37.89 7.94
C ASN A 314 -33.94 -38.70 8.05
N GLY A 315 -33.68 -39.61 7.10
CA GLY A 315 -32.54 -40.54 7.15
C GLY A 315 -32.91 -41.97 7.54
N GLN A 316 -34.13 -42.22 8.01
CA GLN A 316 -34.61 -43.55 8.41
C GLN A 316 -35.97 -43.88 7.80
N GLU A 317 -36.88 -42.91 7.80
CA GLU A 317 -38.24 -43.05 7.28
C GLU A 317 -38.75 -41.71 6.73
N VAL A 318 -39.94 -41.75 6.12
CA VAL A 318 -40.65 -40.55 5.68
C VAL A 318 -41.52 -40.07 6.83
N VAL A 319 -41.31 -38.83 7.24
CA VAL A 319 -42.01 -38.19 8.36
C VAL A 319 -42.80 -36.99 7.87
N GLU A 320 -43.88 -36.66 8.57
CA GLU A 320 -44.45 -35.32 8.48
C GLU A 320 -43.50 -34.30 9.11
N ARG A 321 -43.43 -33.12 8.50
CA ARG A 321 -42.46 -32.08 8.82
C ARG A 321 -42.42 -31.69 10.30
#